data_AF-A0A432GL76-F1
#
_entry.id   AF-A0A432GL76-F1
#
_cell.length_a   1.000
_cell.length_b   1.000
_cell.length_c   1.000
_cell.angle_alpha   90.00
_cell.angle_beta   90.00
_cell.angle_gamma   90.00
#
_symmetry.space_group_name_H-M   'P 1'
#
loop_
_entity.id
_entity.type
_entity.pdbx_description
1 polymer ?
#
loop_
_entity_poly.entity_id
_entity_poly.type
_entity_poly.pdbx_seq_one_letter_code
_entity_poly.pdbx_strand_id
1 'polypeptide(L)'
;MSINFSNKTAVSTKELFRQAEFDNILKCVHCGLCLESCPTYRELEDEKDSPRGRLYLMRGLWEGELELEQSVIDPLSRCLDCRACESACPSGVPYGELLEKTRGIILENTPQSLKERVLRNLLLKGLFRYTSLMTAASRILKIYAATGLPKLITKTFIGKLLPKSFVFQQHLLPNCSGESFKRKYA
;
A
#
# COMPACT_ATOMS: atom_id res chain seq x y z
N MET A 1 0.55 -21.52 3.68
CA MET A 1 0.68 -21.15 5.11
C MET A 1 -0.63 -20.46 5.47
N SER A 2 -1.59 -21.24 5.94
CA SER A 2 -2.98 -20.80 6.14
C SER A 2 -3.03 -19.90 7.37
N ILE A 3 -3.30 -18.61 7.16
CA ILE A 3 -3.37 -17.64 8.24
C ILE A 3 -4.74 -17.79 8.91
N ASN A 4 -4.74 -18.32 10.13
CA ASN A 4 -5.93 -18.42 10.97
C ASN A 4 -6.33 -17.02 11.46
N PHE A 5 -7.49 -16.53 11.00
CA PHE A 5 -8.12 -15.28 11.39
C PHE A 5 -8.81 -15.31 12.77
N SER A 6 -8.54 -16.34 13.60
CA SER A 6 -9.29 -16.52 14.83
C SER A 6 -8.70 -15.72 16.00
N ASN A 7 -9.57 -14.89 16.59
CA ASN A 7 -9.46 -14.22 17.89
C ASN A 7 -8.68 -12.90 17.95
N LYS A 8 -9.30 -11.83 17.44
CA LYS A 8 -9.51 -10.58 18.18
C LYS A 8 -10.63 -9.77 17.53
N THR A 9 -11.64 -9.42 18.35
CA THR A 9 -12.83 -8.60 18.07
C THR A 9 -13.77 -9.13 16.97
N ALA A 10 -14.76 -9.92 17.39
CA ALA A 10 -15.92 -10.28 16.55
C ALA A 10 -16.85 -9.06 16.36
N VAL A 11 -16.34 -8.03 15.70
CA VAL A 11 -17.18 -7.01 15.06
C VAL A 11 -17.48 -7.59 13.68
N SER A 12 -18.77 -7.75 13.34
CA SER A 12 -19.15 -8.24 12.00
C SER A 12 -18.51 -7.34 10.93
N THR A 13 -17.99 -7.92 9.85
CA THR A 13 -17.43 -7.19 8.70
C THR A 13 -18.37 -6.07 8.24
N LYS A 14 -19.67 -6.33 8.28
CA LYS A 14 -20.73 -5.35 8.02
C LYS A 14 -20.65 -4.10 8.90
N GLU A 15 -20.38 -4.25 10.19
CA GLU A 15 -20.29 -3.12 11.12
C GLU A 15 -19.00 -2.31 10.92
N LEU A 16 -17.90 -2.96 10.53
CA LEU A 16 -16.63 -2.29 10.18
C LEU A 16 -16.81 -1.37 8.96
N PHE A 17 -17.47 -1.87 7.92
CA PHE A 17 -17.68 -1.10 6.69
C PHE A 17 -18.81 -0.09 6.79
N ARG A 18 -19.84 -0.32 7.62
CA ARG A 18 -20.97 0.62 7.79
C ARG A 18 -20.59 1.91 8.51
N GLN A 19 -19.57 1.87 9.39
CA GLN A 19 -19.04 3.07 10.04
C GLN A 19 -18.26 3.97 9.06
N ALA A 20 -17.81 3.44 7.94
CA ALA A 20 -17.20 4.21 6.87
C ALA A 20 -18.27 4.69 5.88
N GLU A 21 -18.21 5.96 5.49
CA GLU A 21 -19.10 6.52 4.47
C GLU A 21 -18.79 5.89 3.10
N PHE A 22 -19.58 4.90 2.70
CA PHE A 22 -19.39 4.13 1.46
C PHE A 22 -20.48 4.39 0.41
N ASP A 23 -21.47 5.25 0.66
CA ASP A 23 -22.68 5.40 -0.18
C ASP A 23 -22.39 5.66 -1.68
N ASN A 24 -21.27 6.31 -1.98
CA ASN A 24 -20.81 6.53 -3.36
C ASN A 24 -20.50 5.24 -4.14
N ILE A 25 -20.38 4.09 -3.47
CA ILE A 25 -20.19 2.78 -4.10
C ILE A 25 -21.37 2.38 -4.99
N LEU A 26 -22.58 2.84 -4.65
CA LEU A 26 -23.81 2.59 -5.41
C LEU A 26 -23.87 3.34 -6.75
N LYS A 27 -22.97 4.30 -6.99
CA LYS A 27 -22.88 5.01 -8.28
C LYS A 27 -22.41 4.11 -9.42
N CYS A 28 -21.77 2.98 -9.12
CA CYS A 28 -21.30 2.06 -10.15
C CYS A 28 -22.48 1.39 -10.86
N VAL A 29 -22.61 1.61 -12.18
CA VAL A 29 -23.64 0.98 -13.02
C VAL A 29 -23.14 -0.27 -13.76
N HIS A 30 -21.95 -0.78 -13.40
CA HIS A 30 -21.34 -1.99 -13.96
C HIS A 30 -21.08 -1.99 -15.48
N CYS A 31 -21.01 -0.82 -16.13
CA CYS A 31 -20.83 -0.68 -17.58
C CYS A 31 -19.50 -1.21 -18.16
N GLY A 32 -18.44 -1.34 -17.34
CA GLY A 32 -17.16 -1.90 -17.77
C GLY A 32 -16.21 -0.94 -18.50
N LEU A 33 -16.53 0.35 -18.64
CA LEU A 33 -15.61 1.31 -19.31
C LEU A 33 -14.25 1.46 -18.59
N CYS A 34 -14.20 1.17 -17.30
CA CYS A 34 -12.98 1.27 -16.50
C CYS A 34 -11.99 0.10 -16.70
N LEU A 35 -12.40 -0.99 -17.36
CA LEU A 35 -11.61 -2.21 -17.50
C LEU A 35 -10.28 -1.95 -18.23
N GLU A 36 -10.35 -1.43 -19.45
CA GLU A 36 -9.16 -1.13 -20.29
C GLU A 36 -8.26 -0.03 -19.73
N SER A 37 -8.80 0.80 -18.83
CA SER A 37 -8.01 1.84 -18.15
C SER A 37 -7.18 1.28 -17.00
N CYS A 38 -7.45 0.05 -16.55
CA CYS A 38 -6.80 -0.54 -15.41
C CYS A 38 -5.59 -1.40 -15.82
N PRO A 39 -4.35 -1.00 -15.46
CA PRO A 39 -3.17 -1.78 -15.86
C PRO A 39 -3.16 -3.17 -15.21
N THR A 40 -3.63 -3.31 -13.96
CA THR A 40 -3.62 -4.63 -13.30
C THR A 40 -4.59 -5.61 -13.96
N TYR A 41 -5.73 -5.12 -14.44
CA TYR A 41 -6.68 -5.95 -15.16
C TYR A 41 -6.13 -6.37 -16.52
N ARG A 42 -5.48 -5.45 -17.24
CA ARG A 42 -4.87 -5.76 -18.53
C ARG A 42 -3.76 -6.82 -18.45
N GLU A 43 -3.04 -6.87 -17.34
CA GLU A 43 -1.98 -7.86 -17.15
C GLU A 43 -2.50 -9.21 -16.61
N LEU A 44 -3.55 -9.19 -15.77
CA LEU A 44 -4.04 -10.40 -15.10
C LEU A 44 -5.26 -11.03 -15.76
N GLU A 45 -6.06 -10.23 -16.47
CA GLU A 45 -7.32 -10.58 -17.14
C GLU A 45 -8.39 -11.20 -16.22
N ASP A 46 -8.19 -11.18 -14.90
CA ASP A 46 -9.18 -11.57 -13.89
C ASP A 46 -10.09 -10.38 -13.57
N GLU A 47 -11.40 -10.54 -13.76
CA GLU A 47 -12.40 -9.51 -13.46
C GLU A 47 -12.30 -9.01 -12.02
N LYS A 48 -11.93 -9.86 -11.04
CA LYS A 48 -11.75 -9.44 -9.65
C LYS A 48 -10.65 -8.39 -9.49
N ASP A 49 -9.66 -8.39 -10.39
CA ASP A 49 -8.56 -7.43 -10.45
C ASP A 49 -8.88 -6.18 -11.27
N SER A 50 -10.10 -6.07 -11.79
CA SER A 50 -10.59 -4.88 -12.46
C SER A 50 -11.12 -3.84 -11.46
N PRO A 51 -11.21 -2.55 -11.83
CA PRO A 51 -11.81 -1.54 -10.96
C PRO A 51 -13.28 -1.86 -10.68
N ARG A 52 -14.01 -2.38 -11.68
CA ARG A 52 -15.41 -2.80 -11.53
C ARG A 52 -15.54 -3.99 -10.59
N GLY A 53 -14.72 -5.01 -10.76
CA GLY A 53 -14.73 -6.20 -9.89
C GLY A 53 -14.35 -5.84 -8.46
N ARG A 54 -13.35 -4.97 -8.26
CA ARG A 54 -13.00 -4.47 -6.92
C ARG A 54 -14.13 -3.67 -6.28
N LEU A 55 -14.86 -2.84 -7.03
CA LEU A 55 -16.07 -2.18 -6.54
C LEU A 55 -17.13 -3.20 -6.10
N TYR A 56 -17.30 -4.29 -6.85
CA TYR A 56 -18.20 -5.36 -6.49
C TYR A 56 -17.76 -6.06 -5.19
N LEU A 57 -16.47 -6.35 -5.03
CA LEU A 57 -15.90 -6.92 -3.80
C LEU A 57 -16.08 -5.98 -2.60
N MET A 58 -15.77 -4.69 -2.75
CA MET A 58 -15.96 -3.68 -1.71
C MET A 58 -17.44 -3.55 -1.32
N ARG A 59 -18.34 -3.64 -2.30
CA ARG A 59 -19.78 -3.59 -2.06
C ARG A 59 -20.26 -4.81 -1.28
N GLY A 60 -19.83 -6.02 -1.66
CA GLY A 60 -20.16 -7.24 -0.93
C GLY A 60 -19.65 -7.20 0.51
N LEU A 61 -18.47 -6.64 0.77
CA LEU A 61 -17.96 -6.40 2.13
C LEU A 61 -18.85 -5.40 2.90
N TRP A 62 -19.28 -4.32 2.24
CA TRP A 62 -20.12 -3.29 2.85
C TRP A 62 -21.56 -3.77 3.15
N GLU A 63 -22.16 -4.56 2.25
CA GLU A 63 -23.48 -5.15 2.43
C GLU A 63 -23.47 -6.30 3.46
N GLY A 64 -22.26 -6.82 3.77
CA GLY A 64 -22.04 -7.95 4.67
C GLY A 64 -22.30 -9.31 4.01
N GLU A 65 -22.20 -9.38 2.69
CA GLU A 65 -22.32 -10.60 1.89
C GLU A 65 -20.97 -11.31 1.73
N LEU A 66 -19.87 -10.57 1.89
CA LEU A 66 -18.50 -11.08 1.85
C LEU A 66 -17.79 -10.86 3.18
N GLU A 67 -16.89 -11.76 3.50
CA GLU A 67 -15.96 -11.66 4.63
C GLU A 67 -14.54 -11.32 4.14
N LEU A 68 -13.68 -10.88 5.05
CA LEU A 68 -12.27 -10.54 4.77
C LEU A 68 -11.40 -11.79 4.56
N GLU A 69 -11.66 -12.52 3.47
CA GLU A 69 -10.87 -13.65 3.04
C GLU A 69 -9.74 -13.26 2.09
N GLN A 70 -8.71 -14.11 1.97
CA GLN A 70 -7.58 -13.85 1.08
C GLN A 70 -8.01 -13.65 -0.38
N SER A 71 -9.04 -14.38 -0.83
CA SER A 71 -9.62 -14.28 -2.18
C SER A 71 -10.24 -12.91 -2.50
N VAL A 72 -10.65 -12.17 -1.46
CA VAL A 72 -11.19 -10.81 -1.55
C VAL A 72 -10.09 -9.77 -1.35
N ILE A 73 -9.21 -9.99 -0.36
CA ILE A 73 -8.11 -9.07 -0.02
C ILE A 73 -7.09 -8.97 -1.14
N ASP A 74 -6.75 -10.08 -1.80
CA ASP A 74 -5.69 -10.14 -2.80
C ASP A 74 -5.95 -9.20 -4.00
N PRO A 75 -7.12 -9.26 -4.68
CA PRO A 75 -7.41 -8.34 -5.77
C PRO A 75 -7.39 -6.87 -5.32
N LEU A 76 -7.91 -6.55 -4.14
CA LEU A 76 -7.90 -5.18 -3.58
C LEU A 76 -6.46 -4.70 -3.28
N SER A 77 -5.60 -5.61 -2.84
CA SER A 77 -4.19 -5.33 -2.51
C SER A 77 -3.33 -5.13 -3.76
N ARG A 78 -3.66 -5.80 -4.87
CA ARG A 78 -2.95 -5.64 -6.15
C ARG A 78 -3.20 -4.31 -6.85
N CYS A 79 -4.22 -3.54 -6.45
CA CYS A 79 -4.48 -2.25 -7.06
C CYS A 79 -3.30 -1.27 -6.84
N LEU A 80 -2.86 -0.59 -7.90
CA LEU A 80 -1.73 0.35 -7.83
C LEU A 80 -2.11 1.75 -7.32
N ASP A 81 -3.39 2.00 -7.04
CA ASP A 81 -3.95 3.32 -6.71
C ASP A 81 -3.57 4.44 -7.72
N CYS A 82 -3.50 4.09 -9.01
CA CYS A 82 -3.19 5.04 -10.09
C CYS A 82 -4.37 5.92 -10.53
N ARG A 83 -5.60 5.57 -10.12
CA ARG A 83 -6.86 6.31 -10.36
C ARG A 83 -7.25 6.55 -11.82
N ALA A 84 -6.61 5.90 -12.79
CA ALA A 84 -7.01 5.98 -14.21
C ALA A 84 -8.48 5.58 -14.44
N CYS A 85 -9.00 4.64 -13.64
CA CYS A 85 -10.40 4.21 -13.69
C CYS A 85 -11.42 5.30 -13.34
N GLU A 86 -11.06 6.29 -12.52
CA GLU A 86 -11.95 7.39 -12.15
C GLU A 86 -12.20 8.31 -13.35
N SER A 87 -11.13 8.63 -14.11
CA SER A 87 -11.23 9.46 -15.31
C SER A 87 -12.06 8.79 -16.41
N ALA A 88 -12.01 7.46 -16.51
CA ALA A 88 -12.81 6.68 -17.46
C ALA A 88 -14.26 6.45 -17.02
N CYS A 89 -14.61 6.75 -15.76
CA CYS A 89 -15.91 6.42 -15.20
C CYS A 89 -16.96 7.49 -15.53
N PRO A 90 -17.98 7.19 -16.36
CA PRO A 90 -19.04 8.17 -16.66
C PRO A 90 -19.93 8.46 -15.43
N SER A 91 -19.99 7.52 -14.48
CA SER A 91 -20.78 7.66 -13.25
C SER A 91 -20.06 8.43 -12.14
N GLY A 92 -18.79 8.82 -12.35
CA GLY A 92 -18.02 9.57 -11.36
C GLY A 92 -17.87 8.85 -10.01
N VAL A 93 -17.61 7.54 -10.03
CA VAL A 93 -17.35 6.77 -8.81
C VAL A 93 -15.99 7.20 -8.24
N PRO A 94 -15.90 7.66 -6.98
CA PRO A 94 -14.65 8.04 -6.32
C PRO A 94 -13.87 6.79 -5.88
N TYR A 95 -13.38 6.03 -6.86
CA TYR A 95 -12.81 4.70 -6.67
C TYR A 95 -11.64 4.68 -5.66
N GLY A 96 -10.69 5.61 -5.77
CA GLY A 96 -9.51 5.67 -4.90
C GLY A 96 -9.87 5.93 -3.45
N GLU A 97 -10.87 6.77 -3.19
CA GLU A 97 -11.37 7.00 -1.82
C GLU A 97 -11.95 5.71 -1.23
N LEU A 98 -12.79 5.00 -1.99
CA LEU A 98 -13.41 3.75 -1.56
C LEU A 98 -12.36 2.65 -1.32
N LEU A 99 -11.35 2.56 -2.19
CA LEU A 99 -10.27 1.59 -2.06
C LEU A 99 -9.41 1.87 -0.82
N GLU A 100 -9.03 3.12 -0.57
CA GLU A 100 -8.19 3.48 0.57
C GLU A 100 -8.93 3.30 1.90
N LYS A 101 -10.24 3.63 1.96
CA LYS A 101 -11.10 3.28 3.11
C LYS A 101 -11.10 1.77 3.36
N THR A 102 -11.32 0.98 2.32
CA THR A 102 -11.30 -0.49 2.38
C THR A 102 -9.96 -1.01 2.90
N ARG A 103 -8.83 -0.48 2.40
CA ARG A 103 -7.48 -0.87 2.84
C ARG A 103 -7.22 -0.51 4.28
N GLY A 104 -7.70 0.64 4.75
CA GLY A 104 -7.64 1.04 6.16
C GLY A 104 -8.32 -0.02 7.04
N ILE A 105 -9.55 -0.40 6.70
CA ILE A 105 -10.31 -1.44 7.42
C ILE A 105 -9.56 -2.78 7.39
N ILE A 106 -9.06 -3.22 6.23
CA ILE A 106 -8.28 -4.46 6.10
C ILE A 106 -7.04 -4.40 7.01
N LEU A 107 -6.30 -3.29 7.00
CA LEU A 107 -5.06 -3.12 7.76
C LEU A 107 -5.29 -3.17 9.27
N GLU A 108 -6.41 -2.64 9.75
CA GLU A 108 -6.76 -2.64 11.18
C GLU A 108 -7.24 -4.01 11.67
N ASN A 109 -7.83 -4.80 10.77
CA ASN A 109 -8.44 -6.10 11.11
C ASN A 109 -7.60 -7.32 10.68
N THR A 110 -6.50 -7.10 9.96
CA THR A 110 -5.55 -8.17 9.62
C THR A 110 -4.46 -8.27 10.69
N PRO A 111 -4.15 -9.48 11.22
CA PRO A 111 -3.08 -9.64 12.19
C PRO A 111 -1.74 -9.23 11.59
N GLN A 112 -1.02 -8.36 12.30
CA GLN A 112 0.32 -7.91 11.91
C GLN A 112 1.35 -8.50 12.86
N SER A 113 2.52 -8.83 12.33
CA SER A 113 3.64 -9.27 13.15
C SER A 113 4.09 -8.15 14.09
N LEU A 114 4.65 -8.53 15.25
CA LEU A 114 5.20 -7.56 16.20
C LEU A 114 6.30 -6.69 15.55
N LYS A 115 7.09 -7.29 14.66
CA LYS A 115 8.14 -6.59 13.91
C LYS A 115 7.56 -5.47 13.04
N GLU A 116 6.50 -5.74 12.29
CA GLU A 116 5.82 -4.74 11.45
C GLU A 116 5.20 -3.62 12.28
N ARG A 117 4.55 -3.96 13.40
CA ARG A 117 3.94 -2.97 14.30
C ARG A 117 4.99 -2.02 14.89
N VAL A 118 6.10 -2.59 15.38
CA VAL A 118 7.21 -1.80 15.94
C VAL A 118 7.85 -0.94 14.87
N LEU A 119 8.19 -1.51 13.70
CA LEU A 119 8.82 -0.79 12.60
C LEU A 119 7.93 0.35 12.09
N ARG A 120 6.64 0.10 11.88
CA ARG A 120 5.67 1.12 11.45
C ARG A 120 5.57 2.26 12.45
N ASN A 121 5.47 1.97 13.74
CA ASN A 121 5.41 3.01 14.76
C ASN A 121 6.72 3.81 14.84
N LEU A 122 7.87 3.13 14.79
CA LEU A 122 9.18 3.79 14.82
C LEU A 122 9.40 4.69 13.61
N LEU A 123 9.03 4.24 12.41
CA LEU A 123 9.18 5.02 11.19
C LEU A 123 8.14 6.15 11.08
N LEU A 124 6.84 5.81 11.13
CA LEU A 124 5.76 6.77 10.87
C LEU A 124 5.52 7.73 12.03
N LYS A 125 5.55 7.25 13.28
CA LYS A 125 5.32 8.09 14.48
C LYS A 125 6.61 8.67 15.06
N GLY A 126 7.76 8.06 14.76
CA GLY A 126 9.08 8.53 15.18
C GLY A 126 9.79 9.31 14.07
N LEU A 127 10.47 8.60 13.16
CA LEU A 127 11.40 9.17 12.18
C LEU A 127 10.74 10.22 11.27
N PHE A 128 9.63 9.89 10.61
CA PHE A 128 8.98 10.77 9.62
C PHE A 128 8.26 11.97 10.25
N ARG A 129 7.95 11.90 11.55
CA ARG A 129 7.28 13.00 12.26
C ARG A 129 8.19 14.20 12.48
N TYR A 130 9.49 13.98 12.66
CA TYR A 130 10.44 15.04 13.01
C TYR A 130 11.39 15.37 11.85
N THR A 131 11.31 16.59 11.32
CA THR A 131 12.16 17.03 10.20
C THR A 131 13.65 17.02 10.55
N SER A 132 14.02 17.25 11.82
CA SER A 132 15.41 17.17 12.30
C SER A 132 15.97 15.75 12.17
N LEU A 133 15.20 14.72 12.57
CA LEU A 133 15.59 13.31 12.43
C LEU A 133 15.72 12.91 10.96
N MET A 134 14.78 13.34 10.11
CA MET A 134 14.88 13.10 8.67
C MET A 134 16.12 13.75 8.05
N THR A 135 16.47 14.97 8.49
CA THR A 135 17.68 15.65 8.03
C THR A 135 18.94 14.91 8.50
N ALA A 136 18.98 14.46 9.75
CA ALA A 136 20.08 13.65 10.28
C ALA A 136 20.23 12.32 9.53
N ALA A 137 19.12 11.59 9.31
CA ALA A 137 19.10 10.36 8.53
C ALA A 137 19.59 10.58 7.09
N SER A 138 19.15 11.67 6.44
CA SER A 138 19.62 12.05 5.10
C SER A 138 21.13 12.33 5.05
N ARG A 139 21.69 12.99 6.08
CA ARG A 139 23.14 13.23 6.18
C ARG A 139 23.92 11.95 6.39
N ILE A 140 23.44 11.07 7.27
CA ILE A 140 24.05 9.75 7.49
C ILE A 140 24.05 8.95 6.17
N LEU A 141 22.92 8.95 5.46
CA LEU A 141 22.79 8.24 4.19
C LEU A 141 23.70 8.84 3.10
N LYS A 142 23.86 10.16 3.07
CA LYS A 142 24.82 10.85 2.18
C LYS A 142 26.26 10.43 2.44
N ILE A 143 26.67 10.37 3.71
CA ILE A 143 28.00 9.91 4.11
C ILE A 143 28.18 8.44 3.70
N TYR A 144 27.22 7.58 4.03
CA TYR A 144 27.24 6.17 3.66
C TYR A 144 27.33 5.95 2.15
N ALA A 145 26.60 6.74 1.34
CA ALA A 145 26.69 6.66 -0.12
C ALA A 145 28.08 7.08 -0.64
N ALA A 146 28.76 8.01 0.04
CA ALA A 146 30.08 8.51 -0.33
C ALA A 146 31.25 7.60 0.09
N THR A 147 31.10 6.75 1.11
CA THR A 147 32.19 5.93 1.67
C THR A 147 32.60 4.73 0.79
N GLY A 148 31.96 4.52 -0.37
CA GLY A 148 32.24 3.38 -1.26
C GLY A 148 31.75 2.02 -0.72
N LEU A 149 31.23 1.99 0.51
CA LEU A 149 30.67 0.80 1.17
C LEU A 149 29.53 0.14 0.36
N PRO A 150 28.62 0.88 -0.31
CA PRO A 150 27.63 0.27 -1.20
C PRO A 150 28.26 -0.48 -2.37
N LYS A 151 29.34 0.04 -2.97
CA LYS A 151 30.07 -0.63 -4.06
C LYS A 151 30.75 -1.90 -3.57
N LEU A 152 31.29 -1.87 -2.34
CA LEU A 152 31.89 -3.06 -1.73
C LEU A 152 30.83 -4.16 -1.52
N ILE A 153 29.69 -3.82 -0.92
CA ILE A 153 28.60 -4.77 -0.67
C ILE A 153 28.09 -5.40 -1.97
N THR A 154 27.96 -4.60 -3.04
CA THR A 154 27.40 -5.06 -4.32
C THR A 154 28.39 -5.83 -5.20
N LYS A 155 29.69 -5.52 -5.14
CA LYS A 155 30.70 -6.11 -6.03
C LYS A 155 31.50 -7.26 -5.42
N THR A 156 31.46 -7.45 -4.10
CA THR A 156 32.27 -8.46 -3.41
C THR A 156 31.43 -9.62 -2.88
N PHE A 157 32.11 -10.63 -2.34
CA PHE A 157 31.48 -11.78 -1.69
C PHE A 157 30.60 -11.40 -0.49
N ILE A 158 30.79 -10.22 0.12
CA ILE A 158 29.96 -9.70 1.21
C ILE A 158 28.48 -9.66 0.82
N GLY A 159 28.17 -9.33 -0.44
CA GLY A 159 26.80 -9.34 -0.95
C GLY A 159 26.12 -10.71 -0.88
N LYS A 160 26.87 -11.82 -0.89
CA LYS A 160 26.31 -13.17 -0.77
C LYS A 160 25.89 -13.53 0.66
N LEU A 161 26.42 -12.82 1.66
CA LEU A 161 26.08 -13.02 3.07
C LEU A 161 24.83 -12.23 3.50
N LEU A 162 24.45 -11.23 2.72
CA LEU A 162 23.35 -10.31 3.03
C LEU A 162 22.06 -10.67 2.28
N PRO A 163 20.88 -10.24 2.77
CA PRO A 163 19.61 -10.45 2.07
C PRO A 163 19.64 -9.83 0.67
N LYS A 164 19.14 -10.56 -0.34
CA LYS A 164 19.11 -10.09 -1.75
C LYS A 164 18.41 -8.73 -1.90
N SER A 165 17.33 -8.49 -1.14
CA SER A 165 16.62 -7.21 -1.12
C SER A 165 17.51 -6.07 -0.65
N PHE A 166 18.30 -6.29 0.40
CA PHE A 166 19.22 -5.29 0.94
C PHE A 166 20.35 -4.97 -0.05
N VAL A 167 20.90 -5.99 -0.72
CA VAL A 167 21.93 -5.80 -1.76
C VAL A 167 21.37 -5.03 -2.95
N PHE A 168 20.15 -5.37 -3.40
CA PHE A 168 19.47 -4.64 -4.47
C PHE A 168 19.26 -3.16 -4.12
N GLN A 169 18.86 -2.87 -2.88
CA GLN A 169 18.71 -1.49 -2.39
C GLN A 169 20.01 -0.68 -2.45
N GLN A 170 21.18 -1.32 -2.32
CA GLN A 170 22.47 -0.62 -2.44
C GLN A 170 22.72 -0.09 -3.86
N HIS A 171 22.15 -0.73 -4.89
CA HIS A 171 22.23 -0.25 -6.27
C HIS A 171 21.32 0.96 -6.53
N LEU A 172 20.29 1.14 -5.70
CA LEU A 172 19.26 2.17 -5.86
C LEU A 172 19.40 3.33 -4.87
N LEU A 173 20.58 3.47 -4.23
CA LEU A 173 20.78 4.53 -3.25
C LEU A 173 20.64 5.92 -3.90
N PRO A 174 19.74 6.78 -3.39
CA PRO A 174 19.56 8.10 -3.94
C PRO A 174 20.69 9.04 -3.51
N ASN A 175 20.97 10.05 -4.33
CA ASN A 175 21.85 11.14 -3.94
C ASN A 175 21.14 12.04 -2.93
N CYS A 176 21.47 11.87 -1.64
CA CYS A 176 20.84 12.61 -0.56
C CYS A 176 21.46 14.01 -0.41
N SER A 177 20.64 15.06 -0.39
CA SER A 177 21.09 16.44 -0.18
C SER A 177 21.73 16.65 1.21
N GLY A 178 21.18 16.00 2.24
CA GLY A 178 21.51 16.25 3.65
C GLY A 178 20.87 17.53 4.22
N GLU A 179 19.92 18.11 3.48
CA GLU A 179 19.20 19.34 3.80
C GLU A 179 17.70 19.15 3.58
N SER A 180 16.87 19.80 4.40
CA SER A 180 15.43 19.77 4.23
C SER A 180 15.00 20.62 3.03
N PHE A 181 13.91 20.22 2.37
CA PHE A 181 13.33 20.98 1.25
C PHE A 181 13.07 22.44 1.63
N LYS A 182 12.47 22.67 2.81
CA LYS A 182 12.20 24.02 3.34
C LYS A 182 13.47 24.84 3.49
N ARG A 183 14.58 24.26 3.96
CA ARG A 183 15.83 25.02 4.13
C ARG A 183 16.53 25.34 2.81
N LYS A 184 16.31 24.51 1.78
CA LYS A 184 16.96 24.67 0.47
C LYS A 184 16.24 25.66 -0.44
N TYR A 185 14.91 25.80 -0.30
CA TYR A 185 14.07 26.55 -1.23
C TYR A 185 13.14 27.59 -0.58
N ALA A 186 13.20 27.78 0.74
CA ALA A 186 12.58 28.92 1.42
C ALA A 186 13.65 29.95 1.77
#